data_AF-A0A1E5JKU1-F1
#
_entry.id   AF-A0A1E5JKU1-F1
#
_cell.length_a   1.000
_cell.length_b   1.000
_cell.length_c   1.000
_cell.angle_alpha   90.00
_cell.angle_beta   90.00
_cell.angle_gamma   90.00
#
_symmetry.space_group_name_H-M   'P 1'
#
loop_
_entity.id
_entity.type
_entity.pdbx_description
1 polymer ?
#
loop_
_entity_poly.entity_id
_entity_poly.type
_entity_poly.pdbx_seq_one_letter_code
_entity_poly.pdbx_strand_id
1 'polypeptide(L)'
;MYGKGRLAMDEYGQVFLIKIEKKAVLQKRARFKKEFGPEFDVQDSMEEEIAIGKDVGLIVASSQKGGDSEEYNVPDYSEYIPEQNYVLMRFGGDSVKQKIKTPDLTPEQRLDMAIQAAWQCHLLHQGYLSKSGVPYVHGDLKPEQLVVNAQNQLSLVDFGCANNRLGENHGNDSGSFNYLSSSCRAYTRKEVDHFALLRTIYMPEKFEDKLGNTKERKNTFNSDNVSILDDDCIEQYSLRKWLDTSSGKLPKDSSPEQIAFLLILTQCQSQHLFEHHKNNQDAISALNIVYQSGYISNQEFSATSFLNNEMAINCLAKLTPIMHLMDKDAQLKLVEQIMSSNLNLNTSEQHPLLTYLQFDSPTRHLIAPVLSIAIKNDVDLDEVLKNIEFIKAISPLIRDNPKNIILGPGENIVERLCYEYKGELGKNLSLFFAAKKFLGPENFKEIFRTQDVMEALKYEVQEHKEKYSKKGIGFFGRKNNDGINKLNQLDSSDEKTYGKFAQKIEGISPDGALPFFRSRDPEIQKFYCIAHVLLSTVGCIKENEQIMEKQNYLL
;
A
#
# COMPACT_ATOMS: atom_id res chain seq x y z
N MET A 1 -20.10 -0.43 4.98
CA MET A 1 -20.06 -0.33 3.49
C MET A 1 -21.30 0.30 2.87
N TYR A 2 -21.08 1.26 1.97
CA TYR A 2 -22.07 2.15 1.33
C TYR A 2 -22.68 1.63 0.02
N GLY A 3 -22.55 0.34 -0.29
CA GLY A 3 -22.83 -0.14 -1.64
C GLY A 3 -22.91 -1.67 -1.77
N LYS A 4 -23.49 -2.12 -2.89
CA LYS A 4 -23.35 -3.52 -3.33
C LYS A 4 -21.98 -3.64 -4.00
N GLY A 5 -21.03 -4.26 -3.30
CA GLY A 5 -19.74 -4.64 -3.87
C GLY A 5 -19.85 -5.93 -4.68
N ARG A 6 -19.02 -6.06 -5.71
CA ARG A 6 -18.73 -7.36 -6.33
C ARG A 6 -17.23 -7.57 -6.29
N LEU A 7 -16.81 -8.80 -6.03
CA LEU A 7 -15.45 -9.21 -6.30
C LEU A 7 -15.23 -9.05 -7.81
N ALA A 8 -14.29 -8.20 -8.20
CA ALA A 8 -13.84 -8.08 -9.57
C ALA A 8 -12.44 -8.71 -9.64
N MET A 9 -12.19 -9.49 -10.68
CA MET A 9 -10.82 -9.78 -11.09
C MET A 9 -10.44 -8.67 -12.06
N ASP A 10 -9.47 -7.85 -11.69
CA ASP A 10 -8.74 -7.13 -12.72
C ASP A 10 -7.60 -8.03 -13.24
N GLU A 11 -6.91 -7.55 -14.26
CA GLU A 11 -5.75 -8.25 -14.83
C GLU A 11 -4.52 -8.29 -13.89
N TYR A 12 -4.65 -7.72 -12.67
CA TYR A 12 -3.57 -7.49 -11.70
C TYR A 12 -3.81 -8.15 -10.33
N GLY A 13 -4.99 -8.74 -10.07
CA GLY A 13 -5.32 -9.42 -8.81
C GLY A 13 -6.80 -9.38 -8.40
N GLN A 14 -7.08 -9.81 -7.17
CA GLN A 14 -8.43 -9.73 -6.58
C GLN A 14 -8.67 -8.33 -6.01
N VAL A 15 -9.53 -7.56 -6.65
CA VAL A 15 -9.95 -6.22 -6.21
C VAL A 15 -11.45 -6.18 -5.94
N PHE A 16 -11.86 -5.37 -4.98
CA PHE A 16 -13.28 -5.16 -4.68
C PHE A 16 -13.74 -3.87 -5.32
N LEU A 17 -14.63 -3.99 -6.30
CA LEU A 17 -15.33 -2.84 -6.84
C LEU A 17 -16.59 -2.59 -6.03
N ILE A 18 -16.66 -1.42 -5.41
CA ILE A 18 -17.82 -0.98 -4.65
C ILE A 18 -18.47 0.18 -5.39
N LYS A 19 -19.73 -0.03 -5.78
CA LYS A 19 -20.60 1.05 -6.26
C LYS A 19 -21.30 1.69 -5.06
N ILE A 20 -21.00 2.95 -4.80
CA ILE A 20 -21.59 3.76 -3.74
C ILE A 20 -22.65 4.67 -4.36
N GLU A 21 -23.91 4.44 -3.98
CA GLU A 21 -25.04 5.24 -4.46
C GLU A 21 -25.38 6.36 -3.47
N LYS A 22 -25.66 7.57 -3.97
CA LYS A 22 -26.05 8.74 -3.15
C LYS A 22 -27.16 8.43 -2.14
N LYS A 23 -28.11 7.57 -2.50
CA LYS A 23 -29.19 7.11 -1.60
C LYS A 23 -28.66 6.35 -0.37
N ALA A 24 -27.63 5.52 -0.51
CA ALA A 24 -27.01 4.79 0.60
C ALA A 24 -26.25 5.76 1.53
N VAL A 25 -25.58 6.76 0.96
CA VAL A 25 -24.94 7.85 1.71
C VAL A 25 -25.98 8.64 2.53
N LEU A 26 -27.13 8.97 1.92
CA LEU A 26 -28.23 9.65 2.61
C LEU A 26 -28.89 8.80 3.71
N GLN A 27 -28.99 7.48 3.53
CA GLN A 27 -29.50 6.57 4.57
C GLN A 27 -28.54 6.48 5.76
N LYS A 28 -27.22 6.40 5.51
CA LYS A 28 -26.20 6.46 6.57
C LYS A 28 -26.22 7.83 7.26
N ARG A 29 -26.42 8.92 6.51
CA ARG A 29 -26.65 10.28 7.06
C ARG A 29 -27.83 10.31 8.01
N ALA A 30 -28.98 9.76 7.61
CA ALA A 30 -30.16 9.71 8.48
C ALA A 30 -29.91 8.87 9.75
N ARG A 31 -29.19 7.75 9.61
CA ARG A 31 -28.79 6.90 10.74
C ARG A 31 -27.83 7.62 11.69
N PHE A 32 -26.75 8.22 11.17
CA PHE A 32 -25.80 8.95 11.99
C PHE A 32 -26.39 10.20 12.62
N LYS A 33 -27.23 10.96 11.91
CA LYS A 33 -27.97 12.07 12.51
C LYS A 33 -28.88 11.63 13.66
N LYS A 34 -29.46 10.42 13.55
CA LYS A 34 -30.26 9.82 14.62
C LYS A 34 -29.40 9.35 15.80
N GLU A 35 -28.21 8.80 15.53
CA GLU A 35 -27.31 8.24 16.55
C GLU A 35 -26.39 9.30 17.22
N PHE A 36 -26.09 10.40 16.54
CA PHE A 36 -25.05 11.38 16.92
C PHE A 36 -25.48 12.85 16.88
N GLY A 37 -26.61 13.20 16.25
CA GLY A 37 -27.18 14.55 16.25
C GLY A 37 -27.19 15.28 14.89
N PRO A 38 -27.85 16.45 14.79
CA PRO A 38 -28.16 17.11 13.50
C PRO A 38 -26.98 17.79 12.81
N GLU A 39 -25.88 18.06 13.52
CA GLU A 39 -24.69 18.81 13.06
C GLU A 39 -23.74 18.01 12.16
N PHE A 40 -24.02 16.72 11.93
CA PHE A 40 -23.14 15.84 11.13
C PHE A 40 -23.33 16.04 9.61
N ASP A 41 -22.25 16.41 8.90
CA ASP A 41 -22.21 16.49 7.44
C ASP A 41 -21.40 15.35 6.80
N VAL A 42 -21.94 14.76 5.72
CA VAL A 42 -21.51 13.43 5.22
C VAL A 42 -20.72 13.51 3.91
N GLN A 43 -20.81 14.63 3.18
CA GLN A 43 -20.09 14.77 1.91
C GLN A 43 -18.58 14.89 2.14
N ASP A 44 -18.16 15.68 3.14
CA ASP A 44 -16.77 15.78 3.60
C ASP A 44 -16.20 14.44 4.07
N SER A 45 -17.02 13.62 4.74
CA SER A 45 -16.63 12.30 5.27
C SER A 45 -16.26 11.29 4.18
N MET A 46 -16.85 11.37 2.98
CA MET A 46 -16.54 10.43 1.89
C MET A 46 -15.25 10.79 1.15
N GLU A 47 -15.00 12.08 0.92
CA GLU A 47 -13.74 12.55 0.35
C GLU A 47 -12.57 12.28 1.29
N GLU A 48 -12.79 12.50 2.60
CA GLU A 48 -11.81 12.17 3.64
C GLU A 48 -11.55 10.65 3.70
N GLU A 49 -12.60 9.81 3.67
CA GLU A 49 -12.45 8.34 3.59
C GLU A 49 -11.64 7.91 2.36
N ILE A 50 -11.90 8.50 1.19
CA ILE A 50 -11.17 8.17 -0.04
C ILE A 50 -9.72 8.62 0.06
N ALA A 51 -9.46 9.83 0.59
CA ALA A 51 -8.12 10.36 0.75
C ALA A 51 -7.29 9.51 1.71
N ILE A 52 -7.82 9.24 2.91
CA ILE A 52 -7.17 8.38 3.91
C ILE A 52 -7.01 6.97 3.37
N GLY A 53 -8.04 6.41 2.75
CA GLY A 53 -8.00 5.06 2.16
C GLY A 53 -6.95 4.91 1.06
N LYS A 54 -6.70 5.95 0.25
CA LYS A 54 -5.59 5.97 -0.73
C LYS A 54 -4.22 6.06 -0.06
N ASP A 55 -4.13 6.87 0.97
CA ASP A 55 -2.90 7.14 1.71
C ASP A 55 -2.42 5.89 2.47
N VAL A 56 -3.34 5.13 3.09
CA VAL A 56 -3.03 3.83 3.71
C VAL A 56 -2.97 2.66 2.72
N GLY A 57 -3.12 2.93 1.42
CA GLY A 57 -2.98 1.94 0.36
C GLY A 57 -4.13 0.94 0.21
N LEU A 58 -5.26 1.16 0.88
CA LEU A 58 -6.46 0.32 0.76
C LEU A 58 -7.24 0.60 -0.55
N ILE A 59 -7.39 1.87 -0.90
CA ILE A 59 -8.07 2.31 -2.13
C ILE A 59 -7.05 2.48 -3.23
N VAL A 60 -7.24 1.72 -4.31
CA VAL A 60 -6.37 1.74 -5.50
C VAL A 60 -6.82 2.84 -6.46
N ALA A 61 -8.12 2.95 -6.68
CA ALA A 61 -8.71 3.92 -7.60
C ALA A 61 -10.09 4.37 -7.13
N SER A 62 -10.49 5.56 -7.54
CA SER A 62 -11.83 6.10 -7.30
C SER A 62 -12.28 6.91 -8.51
N SER A 63 -13.53 6.78 -8.92
CA SER A 63 -14.12 7.60 -9.98
C SER A 63 -15.54 8.02 -9.62
N GLN A 64 -15.91 9.24 -10.00
CA GLN A 64 -17.26 9.76 -9.87
C GLN A 64 -17.94 9.79 -11.24
N LYS A 65 -19.21 9.38 -11.31
CA LYS A 65 -20.03 9.42 -12.53
C LYS A 65 -21.41 9.96 -12.24
N GLY A 66 -21.91 10.85 -13.08
CA GLY A 66 -23.20 11.54 -12.88
C GLY A 66 -23.09 12.70 -11.89
N GLY A 67 -24.18 13.44 -11.69
CA GLY A 67 -24.18 14.70 -10.92
C GLY A 67 -24.30 15.95 -11.80
N ASP A 68 -24.01 15.84 -13.10
CA ASP A 68 -24.31 16.88 -14.08
C ASP A 68 -25.76 16.76 -14.53
N SER A 69 -26.55 17.81 -14.33
CA SER A 69 -27.75 18.03 -15.11
C SER A 69 -27.33 18.50 -16.49
N GLU A 70 -27.39 17.64 -17.51
CA GLU A 70 -27.44 18.18 -18.87
C GLU A 70 -28.77 18.95 -18.99
N GLU A 71 -28.70 20.28 -18.93
CA GLU A 71 -29.81 21.14 -19.34
C GLU A 71 -30.03 20.92 -20.85
N TYR A 72 -30.86 19.94 -21.19
CA TYR A 72 -31.46 19.91 -22.51
C TYR A 72 -32.35 21.16 -22.61
N ASN A 73 -32.14 21.97 -23.65
CA ASN A 73 -32.95 23.15 -24.00
C ASN A 73 -34.40 22.77 -24.42
N VAL A 74 -35.10 21.96 -23.62
CA VAL A 74 -36.50 21.58 -23.81
C VAL A 74 -37.23 21.80 -22.47
N PRO A 75 -38.34 22.57 -22.42
CA PRO A 75 -38.81 23.19 -21.17
C PRO A 75 -39.37 22.27 -20.06
N ASP A 76 -39.32 20.93 -20.17
CA ASP A 76 -40.07 20.05 -19.26
C ASP A 76 -39.43 18.68 -18.96
N TYR A 77 -38.18 18.43 -19.34
CA TYR A 77 -37.50 17.17 -19.02
C TYR A 77 -36.02 17.37 -18.68
N SER A 78 -35.66 17.18 -17.41
CA SER A 78 -34.29 16.95 -16.98
C SER A 78 -34.17 15.51 -16.46
N GLU A 79 -33.42 14.67 -17.16
CA GLU A 79 -33.10 13.33 -16.66
C GLU A 79 -31.98 13.48 -15.62
N TYR A 80 -32.36 13.49 -14.33
CA TYR A 80 -31.38 13.50 -13.26
C TYR A 80 -30.63 12.16 -13.23
N ILE A 81 -29.37 12.16 -13.67
CA ILE A 81 -28.47 11.02 -13.46
C ILE A 81 -27.93 11.14 -12.02
N PRO A 82 -28.35 10.27 -11.09
CA PRO A 82 -27.85 10.31 -9.73
C PRO A 82 -26.35 10.10 -9.72
N GLU A 83 -25.66 10.96 -8.98
CA GLU A 83 -24.24 10.86 -8.69
C GLU A 83 -23.89 9.49 -8.09
N GLN A 84 -22.90 8.84 -8.68
CA GLN A 84 -22.41 7.51 -8.30
C GLN A 84 -20.90 7.58 -8.14
N ASN A 85 -20.43 7.12 -6.99
CA ASN A 85 -19.02 6.99 -6.71
C ASN A 85 -18.63 5.52 -6.79
N TYR A 86 -17.56 5.24 -7.53
CA TYR A 86 -16.97 3.92 -7.67
C TYR A 86 -15.63 3.93 -6.95
N VAL A 87 -15.44 2.99 -6.03
CA VAL A 87 -14.19 2.82 -5.30
C VAL A 87 -13.68 1.41 -5.57
N LEU A 88 -12.43 1.33 -6.03
CA LEU A 88 -11.70 0.09 -6.21
C LEU A 88 -10.74 -0.11 -5.04
N MET A 89 -10.92 -1.20 -4.30
CA MET A 89 -10.16 -1.50 -3.09
C MET A 89 -9.38 -2.79 -3.24
N ARG A 90 -8.22 -2.88 -2.58
CA ARG A 90 -7.50 -4.14 -2.45
C ARG A 90 -8.34 -5.15 -1.66
N PHE A 91 -8.39 -6.40 -2.10
CA PHE A 91 -8.99 -7.44 -1.29
C PHE A 91 -8.04 -7.84 -0.15
N GLY A 92 -8.43 -7.54 1.08
CA GLY A 92 -7.68 -7.93 2.28
C GLY A 92 -8.08 -9.30 2.87
N GLY A 93 -8.97 -10.05 2.22
CA GLY A 93 -9.48 -11.33 2.70
C GLY A 93 -10.80 -11.23 3.46
N ASP A 94 -11.08 -12.24 4.29
CA ASP A 94 -12.34 -12.35 5.04
C ASP A 94 -12.32 -11.45 6.27
N SER A 95 -13.48 -10.93 6.67
CA SER A 95 -13.58 -10.17 7.92
C SER A 95 -13.30 -11.05 9.14
N VAL A 96 -12.65 -10.48 10.17
CA VAL A 96 -12.44 -11.17 11.44
C VAL A 96 -13.78 -11.58 12.06
N LYS A 97 -14.85 -10.80 11.89
CA LYS A 97 -16.21 -11.20 12.29
C LYS A 97 -16.66 -12.54 11.71
N GLN A 98 -16.32 -12.82 10.45
CA GLN A 98 -16.63 -14.11 9.83
C GLN A 98 -15.72 -15.21 10.39
N LYS A 99 -14.42 -14.92 10.56
CA LYS A 99 -13.44 -15.87 11.10
C LYS A 99 -13.76 -16.30 12.54
N ILE A 100 -14.11 -15.39 13.45
CA ILE A 100 -14.42 -15.75 14.84
C ILE A 100 -15.69 -16.61 14.99
N LYS A 101 -16.50 -16.71 13.93
CA LYS A 101 -17.67 -17.59 13.87
C LYS A 101 -17.36 -18.97 13.34
N THR A 102 -16.21 -19.18 12.70
CA THR A 102 -15.77 -20.52 12.32
C THR A 102 -15.33 -21.29 13.57
N PRO A 103 -15.79 -22.54 13.74
CA PRO A 103 -15.56 -23.33 14.95
C PRO A 103 -14.10 -23.80 15.11
N ASP A 104 -13.30 -23.73 14.06
CA ASP A 104 -11.95 -24.34 14.01
C ASP A 104 -10.82 -23.40 14.47
N LEU A 105 -11.12 -22.21 14.98
CA LEU A 105 -10.08 -21.29 15.45
C LEU A 105 -9.51 -21.72 16.80
N THR A 106 -8.21 -22.04 16.82
CA THR A 106 -7.50 -22.37 18.06
C THR A 106 -7.24 -21.13 18.91
N PRO A 107 -7.03 -21.26 20.24
CA PRO A 107 -6.64 -20.15 21.10
C PRO A 107 -5.40 -19.39 20.60
N GLU A 108 -4.41 -20.09 20.04
CA GLU A 108 -3.19 -19.50 19.49
C GLU A 108 -3.48 -18.65 18.24
N GLN A 109 -4.37 -19.11 17.36
CA GLN A 109 -4.78 -18.32 16.18
C GLN A 109 -5.56 -17.07 16.59
N ARG A 110 -6.39 -17.17 17.64
CA ARG A 110 -7.08 -16.00 18.21
C ARG A 110 -6.10 -15.01 18.82
N LEU A 111 -5.09 -15.52 19.54
CA LEU A 111 -4.04 -14.71 20.13
C LEU A 111 -3.22 -13.96 19.05
N ASP A 112 -2.84 -14.66 17.97
CA ASP A 112 -2.15 -14.06 16.82
C ASP A 112 -2.98 -12.93 16.18
N MET A 113 -4.27 -13.16 15.92
CA MET A 113 -5.16 -12.11 15.41
C MET A 113 -5.25 -10.91 16.36
N ALA A 114 -5.28 -11.14 17.67
CA ALA A 114 -5.34 -10.06 18.66
C ALA A 114 -4.01 -9.25 18.70
N ILE A 115 -2.86 -9.92 18.60
CA ILE A 115 -1.54 -9.28 18.49
C ILE A 115 -1.49 -8.39 17.25
N GLN A 116 -1.90 -8.93 16.09
CA GLN A 116 -1.88 -8.19 14.84
C GLN A 116 -2.86 -7.02 14.86
N ALA A 117 -4.06 -7.18 15.41
CA ALA A 117 -5.04 -6.08 15.53
C ALA A 117 -4.50 -4.93 16.39
N ALA A 118 -3.88 -5.25 17.54
CA ALA A 118 -3.29 -4.26 18.41
C ALA A 118 -2.11 -3.53 17.74
N TRP A 119 -1.25 -4.28 17.04
CA TRP A 119 -0.13 -3.69 16.33
C TRP A 119 -0.55 -2.82 15.14
N GLN A 120 -1.54 -3.25 14.34
CA GLN A 120 -2.08 -2.43 13.25
C GLN A 120 -2.63 -1.09 13.75
N CYS A 121 -3.35 -1.09 14.88
CA CYS A 121 -3.82 0.14 15.50
C CYS A 121 -2.65 1.05 15.94
N HIS A 122 -1.60 0.47 16.54
CA HIS A 122 -0.39 1.20 16.89
C HIS A 122 0.28 1.82 15.65
N LEU A 123 0.51 1.04 14.59
CA LEU A 123 1.13 1.52 13.35
C LEU A 123 0.32 2.65 12.69
N LEU A 124 -1.02 2.57 12.74
CA LEU A 124 -1.89 3.64 12.26
C LEU A 124 -1.70 4.93 13.06
N HIS A 125 -1.68 4.82 14.39
CA HIS A 125 -1.52 5.94 15.31
C HIS A 125 -0.14 6.60 15.22
N GLN A 126 0.89 5.85 14.80
CA GLN A 126 2.24 6.37 14.53
C GLN A 126 2.40 6.97 13.13
N GLY A 127 1.40 6.80 12.24
CA GLY A 127 1.50 7.21 10.84
C GLY A 127 2.41 6.31 10.00
N TYR A 128 2.75 5.11 10.50
CA TYR A 128 3.56 4.17 9.75
C TYR A 128 2.79 3.53 8.61
N LEU A 129 1.48 3.26 8.79
CA LEU A 129 0.65 2.70 7.72
C LEU A 129 0.33 3.69 6.58
N SER A 130 0.55 4.99 6.78
CA SER A 130 0.23 6.01 5.79
C SER A 130 1.44 6.33 4.92
N LYS A 131 1.24 6.35 3.59
CA LYS A 131 2.27 6.74 2.64
C LYS A 131 2.75 8.16 2.92
N SER A 132 1.87 9.06 3.34
CA SER A 132 2.23 10.43 3.74
C SER A 132 3.01 10.53 5.05
N GLY A 133 2.95 9.49 5.91
CA GLY A 133 3.48 9.54 7.28
C GLY A 133 2.54 10.24 8.28
N VAL A 134 1.35 10.64 7.86
CA VAL A 134 0.35 11.27 8.73
C VAL A 134 -0.25 10.22 9.68
N PRO A 135 -0.25 10.45 11.00
CA PRO A 135 -0.94 9.58 11.94
C PRO A 135 -2.45 9.75 11.85
N TYR A 136 -3.18 8.64 11.97
CA TYR A 136 -4.64 8.61 11.92
C TYR A 136 -5.24 7.89 13.13
N VAL A 137 -6.46 8.24 13.48
CA VAL A 137 -7.38 7.35 14.20
C VAL A 137 -8.28 6.64 13.20
N HIS A 138 -8.73 5.43 13.51
CA HIS A 138 -9.70 4.70 12.70
C HIS A 138 -11.14 5.13 12.99
N GLY A 139 -11.49 5.32 14.26
CA GLY A 139 -12.78 5.82 14.71
C GLY A 139 -13.96 4.83 14.69
N ASP A 140 -13.75 3.57 14.28
CA ASP A 140 -14.82 2.53 14.27
C ASP A 140 -14.26 1.10 14.40
N LEU A 141 -13.25 0.88 15.24
CA LEU A 141 -12.66 -0.45 15.44
C LEU A 141 -13.68 -1.44 16.01
N LYS A 142 -13.84 -2.57 15.30
CA LYS A 142 -14.66 -3.75 15.64
C LYS A 142 -14.26 -4.90 14.70
N PRO A 143 -14.64 -6.16 14.98
CA PRO A 143 -14.22 -7.30 14.14
C PRO A 143 -14.62 -7.23 12.67
N GLU A 144 -15.64 -6.45 12.32
CA GLU A 144 -16.00 -6.21 10.91
C GLU A 144 -14.92 -5.44 10.14
N GLN A 145 -14.15 -4.58 10.83
CA GLN A 145 -13.24 -3.62 10.22
C GLN A 145 -11.79 -4.12 10.19
N LEU A 146 -11.62 -5.40 10.51
CA LEU A 146 -10.37 -6.13 10.42
C LEU A 146 -10.61 -7.24 9.40
N VAL A 147 -9.69 -7.41 8.46
CA VAL A 147 -9.73 -8.48 7.46
C VAL A 147 -8.45 -9.30 7.55
N VAL A 148 -8.55 -10.59 7.27
CA VAL A 148 -7.43 -11.53 7.31
C VAL A 148 -7.30 -12.21 5.95
N ASN A 149 -6.12 -12.08 5.33
CA ASN A 149 -5.81 -12.67 4.03
C ASN A 149 -5.45 -14.17 4.15
N ALA A 150 -5.16 -14.81 3.02
CA ALA A 150 -4.79 -16.23 2.98
C ALA A 150 -3.46 -16.55 3.68
N GLN A 151 -2.61 -15.54 3.91
CA GLN A 151 -1.33 -15.63 4.63
C GLN A 151 -1.49 -15.32 6.13
N ASN A 152 -2.72 -15.27 6.64
CA ASN A 152 -3.08 -14.90 8.01
C ASN A 152 -2.56 -13.51 8.43
N GLN A 153 -2.39 -12.59 7.48
CA GLN A 153 -2.04 -11.21 7.78
C GLN A 153 -3.32 -10.39 7.92
N LEU A 154 -3.39 -9.65 9.02
CA LEU A 154 -4.51 -8.79 9.36
C LEU A 154 -4.28 -7.37 8.84
N SER A 155 -5.33 -6.75 8.30
CA SER A 155 -5.32 -5.35 7.86
C SER A 155 -6.60 -4.62 8.29
N LEU A 156 -6.48 -3.30 8.46
CA LEU A 156 -7.61 -2.41 8.75
C LEU A 156 -8.37 -2.04 7.47
N VAL A 157 -9.70 -1.94 7.56
CA VAL A 157 -10.59 -1.55 6.45
C VAL A 157 -11.71 -0.63 6.93
N ASP A 158 -12.43 0.02 6.01
CA ASP A 158 -13.57 0.91 6.33
C ASP A 158 -13.14 2.16 7.14
N PHE A 159 -12.33 3.02 6.52
CA PHE A 159 -11.82 4.27 7.08
C PHE A 159 -12.86 5.41 7.08
N GLY A 160 -14.16 5.11 6.99
CA GLY A 160 -15.22 6.11 6.89
C GLY A 160 -15.42 6.99 8.14
N CYS A 161 -14.77 6.66 9.26
CA CYS A 161 -14.73 7.46 10.47
C CYS A 161 -13.30 7.93 10.83
N ALA A 162 -12.33 7.63 9.97
CA ALA A 162 -10.95 7.95 10.22
C ALA A 162 -10.68 9.44 10.04
N ASN A 163 -9.70 9.96 10.77
CA ASN A 163 -9.25 11.35 10.69
C ASN A 163 -7.89 11.48 11.39
N ASN A 164 -7.22 12.63 11.23
CA ASN A 164 -5.89 12.90 11.80
C ASN A 164 -5.92 13.66 13.14
N ARG A 165 -7.09 13.76 13.78
CA ARG A 165 -7.31 14.58 14.99
C ARG A 165 -7.10 13.80 16.29
N LEU A 166 -5.99 13.07 16.38
CA LEU A 166 -5.73 12.08 17.45
C LEU A 166 -5.90 12.65 18.87
N GLY A 167 -5.39 13.86 19.11
CA GLY A 167 -5.37 14.51 20.41
C GLY A 167 -6.62 15.33 20.74
N GLU A 168 -7.58 15.45 19.81
CA GLU A 168 -8.84 16.14 20.08
C GLU A 168 -9.79 15.25 20.88
N ASN A 169 -10.62 15.84 21.72
CA ASN A 169 -11.71 15.13 22.36
C ASN A 169 -12.66 14.59 21.29
N HIS A 170 -13.12 13.34 21.46
CA HIS A 170 -13.93 12.66 20.46
C HIS A 170 -15.25 13.37 20.15
N GLY A 171 -15.82 14.12 21.12
CA GLY A 171 -17.04 14.89 20.91
C GLY A 171 -18.29 14.03 20.68
N ASN A 172 -18.14 12.71 20.67
CA ASN A 172 -19.20 11.75 20.43
C ASN A 172 -19.85 11.87 19.05
N ASP A 173 -19.04 11.91 17.98
CA ASP A 173 -19.49 12.12 16.61
C ASP A 173 -19.40 10.87 15.70
N SER A 174 -18.80 9.78 16.18
CA SER A 174 -18.49 8.58 15.38
C SER A 174 -18.38 7.31 16.23
N GLY A 175 -18.23 6.14 15.57
CA GLY A 175 -17.95 4.84 16.19
C GLY A 175 -19.17 3.98 16.55
N SER A 176 -18.96 2.68 16.71
CA SER A 176 -20.04 1.74 16.97
C SER A 176 -20.49 1.75 18.44
N PHE A 177 -21.79 1.97 18.68
CA PHE A 177 -22.37 2.22 20.01
C PHE A 177 -21.94 1.26 21.13
N ASN A 178 -21.88 -0.05 20.86
CA ASN A 178 -21.48 -1.06 21.87
C ASN A 178 -19.96 -1.16 22.06
N TYR A 179 -19.17 -0.55 21.19
CA TYR A 179 -17.70 -0.52 21.26
C TYR A 179 -17.17 0.77 21.87
N LEU A 180 -18.05 1.72 22.21
CA LEU A 180 -17.68 3.00 22.83
C LEU A 180 -17.83 2.97 24.35
N SER A 181 -16.94 3.71 25.01
CA SER A 181 -16.98 3.97 26.44
C SER A 181 -18.16 4.90 26.80
N SER A 182 -18.74 4.71 27.99
CA SER A 182 -19.70 5.67 28.56
C SER A 182 -19.09 7.06 28.83
N SER A 183 -17.76 7.12 28.93
CA SER A 183 -16.97 8.34 29.12
C SER A 183 -16.31 8.85 27.83
N CYS A 184 -16.69 8.34 26.63
CA CYS A 184 -15.98 8.62 25.38
C CYS A 184 -15.84 10.12 25.04
N ARG A 185 -16.74 10.98 25.53
CA ARG A 185 -16.66 12.45 25.35
C ARG A 185 -15.44 13.09 26.01
N ALA A 186 -14.96 12.49 27.10
CA ALA A 186 -13.79 12.95 27.85
C ALA A 186 -12.48 12.33 27.35
N TYR A 187 -12.57 11.37 26.44
CA TYR A 187 -11.42 10.72 25.82
C TYR A 187 -11.02 11.47 24.54
N THR A 188 -9.71 11.51 24.32
CA THR A 188 -9.15 11.84 23.01
C THR A 188 -9.62 10.82 21.98
N ARG A 189 -9.64 11.19 20.70
CA ARG A 189 -9.99 10.25 19.62
C ARG A 189 -9.09 9.01 19.64
N LYS A 190 -7.81 9.19 19.97
CA LYS A 190 -6.85 8.10 20.14
C LYS A 190 -7.27 7.13 21.25
N GLU A 191 -7.67 7.63 22.41
CA GLU A 191 -8.16 6.79 23.53
C GLU A 191 -9.48 6.10 23.22
N VAL A 192 -10.35 6.72 22.40
CA VAL A 192 -11.57 6.05 21.91
C VAL A 192 -11.23 4.86 21.01
N ASP A 193 -10.27 5.00 20.12
CA ASP A 193 -9.73 3.87 19.34
C ASP A 193 -9.16 2.78 20.26
N HIS A 194 -8.38 3.14 21.29
CA HIS A 194 -7.85 2.17 22.25
C HIS A 194 -8.97 1.37 22.90
N PHE A 195 -10.01 2.05 23.39
CA PHE A 195 -11.13 1.41 24.04
C PHE A 195 -11.89 0.47 23.09
N ALA A 196 -12.15 0.93 21.86
CA ALA A 196 -12.81 0.15 20.82
C ALA A 196 -11.97 -1.07 20.40
N LEU A 197 -10.65 -0.92 20.31
CA LEU A 197 -9.71 -2.02 20.09
C LEU A 197 -9.79 -3.07 21.20
N LEU A 198 -9.80 -2.66 22.46
CA LEU A 198 -9.93 -3.61 23.58
C LEU A 198 -11.23 -4.41 23.49
N ARG A 199 -12.36 -3.77 23.13
CA ARG A 199 -13.63 -4.46 22.88
C ARG A 199 -13.65 -5.33 21.63
N THR A 200 -12.82 -5.00 20.66
CA THR A 200 -12.59 -5.81 19.47
C THR A 200 -11.81 -7.07 19.80
N ILE A 201 -10.77 -6.94 20.63
CA ILE A 201 -9.96 -8.05 21.13
C ILE A 201 -10.79 -8.91 22.09
N TYR A 202 -11.47 -8.31 23.06
CA TYR A 202 -12.30 -9.01 24.02
C TYR A 202 -13.49 -8.16 24.48
N MET A 203 -14.70 -8.69 24.28
CA MET A 203 -15.93 -8.10 24.79
C MET A 203 -16.38 -8.86 26.04
N PRO A 204 -16.42 -8.24 27.23
CA PRO A 204 -16.89 -8.89 28.45
C PRO A 204 -18.34 -9.39 28.33
N GLU A 205 -18.69 -10.46 29.03
CA GLU A 205 -20.06 -11.01 29.06
C GLU A 205 -21.08 -9.94 29.47
N LYS A 206 -20.75 -9.15 30.50
CA LYS A 206 -21.51 -7.99 30.96
C LYS A 206 -20.67 -6.73 30.82
N PHE A 207 -21.19 -5.71 30.14
CA PHE A 207 -20.48 -4.47 29.89
C PHE A 207 -21.40 -3.26 29.84
N GLU A 208 -20.88 -2.08 30.15
CA GLU A 208 -21.58 -0.81 29.95
C GLU A 208 -21.50 -0.36 28.49
N ASP A 209 -22.63 -0.07 27.87
CA ASP A 209 -22.65 0.60 26.58
C ASP A 209 -22.24 2.09 26.70
N LYS A 210 -22.21 2.78 25.57
CA LYS A 210 -21.95 4.22 25.46
C LYS A 210 -22.83 5.12 26.36
N LEU A 211 -24.03 4.68 26.72
CA LEU A 211 -24.92 5.45 27.62
C LEU A 211 -24.77 5.05 29.09
N GLY A 212 -23.83 4.14 29.41
CA GLY A 212 -23.65 3.59 30.74
C GLY A 212 -24.70 2.53 31.09
N ASN A 213 -25.49 2.03 30.13
CA ASN A 213 -26.42 0.95 30.42
C ASN A 213 -25.67 -0.38 30.42
N THR A 214 -25.88 -1.17 31.47
CA THR A 214 -25.39 -2.55 31.50
C THR A 214 -26.07 -3.39 30.42
N LYS A 215 -25.26 -4.07 29.61
CA LYS A 215 -25.66 -4.98 28.54
C LYS A 215 -25.09 -6.36 28.81
N GLU A 216 -25.82 -7.37 28.35
CA GLU A 216 -25.32 -8.73 28.23
C GLU A 216 -24.96 -9.00 26.77
N ARG A 217 -23.76 -9.53 26.54
CA ARG A 217 -23.16 -9.79 25.23
C ARG A 217 -24.09 -10.61 24.32
N LYS A 218 -24.55 -11.75 24.82
CA LYS A 218 -25.46 -12.66 24.10
C LYS A 218 -26.76 -12.00 23.65
N ASN A 219 -27.38 -11.21 24.54
CA ASN A 219 -28.64 -10.51 24.23
C ASN A 219 -28.44 -9.37 23.24
N THR A 220 -27.29 -8.71 23.29
CA THR A 220 -27.00 -7.52 22.48
C THR A 220 -26.64 -7.89 21.05
N PHE A 221 -25.90 -8.98 20.86
CA PHE A 221 -25.37 -9.37 19.54
C PHE A 221 -26.01 -10.63 18.96
N ASN A 222 -26.89 -11.31 19.70
CA ASN A 222 -27.45 -12.62 19.35
C ASN A 222 -26.36 -13.67 19.09
N SER A 223 -25.18 -13.52 19.71
CA SER A 223 -24.00 -14.34 19.55
C SER A 223 -23.01 -14.06 20.69
N ASP A 224 -22.26 -15.06 21.11
CA ASP A 224 -21.15 -14.90 22.05
C ASP A 224 -19.81 -14.64 21.31
N ASN A 225 -19.66 -15.11 20.08
CA ASN A 225 -18.49 -14.85 19.22
C ASN A 225 -18.57 -13.47 18.57
N VAL A 226 -18.25 -12.43 19.34
CA VAL A 226 -18.28 -11.01 18.92
C VAL A 226 -16.98 -10.25 19.13
N SER A 227 -15.96 -10.92 19.66
CA SER A 227 -14.60 -10.42 19.83
C SER A 227 -13.59 -11.51 19.43
N ILE A 228 -12.33 -11.13 19.25
CA ILE A 228 -11.27 -12.05 18.81
C ILE A 228 -11.02 -13.16 19.85
N LEU A 229 -10.81 -12.76 21.10
CA LEU A 229 -10.69 -13.64 22.25
C LEU A 229 -12.07 -13.88 22.86
N ASP A 230 -12.33 -15.13 23.21
CA ASP A 230 -13.48 -15.55 24.01
C ASP A 230 -13.11 -15.66 25.49
N ASP A 231 -14.10 -15.99 26.33
CA ASP A 231 -13.89 -16.08 27.78
C ASP A 231 -12.87 -17.18 28.13
N ASP A 232 -12.85 -18.29 27.39
CA ASP A 232 -11.91 -19.39 27.59
C ASP A 232 -10.46 -18.92 27.38
N CYS A 233 -10.19 -18.16 26.30
CA CYS A 233 -8.88 -17.54 26.08
C CYS A 233 -8.50 -16.59 27.23
N ILE A 234 -9.43 -15.77 27.70
CA ILE A 234 -9.18 -14.79 28.76
C ILE A 234 -8.81 -15.45 30.08
N GLU A 235 -9.52 -16.53 30.44
CA GLU A 235 -9.24 -17.29 31.66
C GLU A 235 -7.96 -18.12 31.52
N GLN A 236 -7.79 -18.85 30.41
CA GLN A 236 -6.60 -19.65 30.12
C GLN A 236 -5.32 -18.83 30.24
N TYR A 237 -5.31 -17.61 29.70
CA TYR A 237 -4.13 -16.74 29.66
C TYR A 237 -4.12 -15.67 30.75
N SER A 238 -5.09 -15.67 31.67
CA SER A 238 -5.20 -14.69 32.77
C SER A 238 -5.14 -13.22 32.30
N LEU A 239 -5.75 -12.90 31.15
CA LEU A 239 -5.63 -11.58 30.49
C LEU A 239 -6.63 -10.54 30.99
N ARG A 240 -7.60 -10.94 31.83
CA ARG A 240 -8.74 -10.12 32.25
C ARG A 240 -8.33 -8.74 32.78
N LYS A 241 -7.26 -8.67 33.59
CA LYS A 241 -6.75 -7.41 34.18
C LYS A 241 -6.50 -6.30 33.16
N TRP A 242 -6.05 -6.63 31.95
CA TRP A 242 -5.62 -5.66 30.93
C TRP A 242 -6.68 -5.39 29.86
N LEU A 243 -7.65 -6.29 29.70
CA LEU A 243 -8.66 -6.23 28.63
C LEU A 243 -10.08 -5.92 29.14
N ASP A 244 -10.31 -5.94 30.46
CA ASP A 244 -11.66 -5.76 31.02
C ASP A 244 -12.18 -4.33 30.90
N THR A 245 -13.11 -4.13 29.95
CA THR A 245 -13.83 -2.88 29.71
C THR A 245 -15.27 -2.88 30.23
N SER A 246 -15.61 -3.81 31.13
CA SER A 246 -16.99 -4.02 31.63
C SER A 246 -17.58 -2.76 32.26
N SER A 247 -16.77 -2.02 33.02
CA SER A 247 -17.16 -0.76 33.69
C SER A 247 -17.19 0.47 32.78
N GLY A 248 -17.06 0.29 31.46
CA GLY A 248 -17.05 1.39 30.50
C GLY A 248 -15.79 2.27 30.56
N LYS A 249 -14.76 1.87 31.31
CA LYS A 249 -13.51 2.63 31.48
C LYS A 249 -12.34 1.95 30.78
N LEU A 250 -11.40 2.74 30.30
CA LEU A 250 -10.14 2.25 29.75
C LEU A 250 -9.29 1.65 30.89
N PRO A 251 -8.81 0.40 30.78
CA PRO A 251 -7.83 -0.17 31.71
C PRO A 251 -6.53 0.64 31.74
N LYS A 252 -5.74 0.43 32.80
CA LYS A 252 -4.36 0.97 32.85
C LYS A 252 -3.43 0.09 32.03
N ASP A 253 -2.35 0.69 31.53
CA ASP A 253 -1.30 -0.02 30.78
C ASP A 253 -1.84 -0.82 29.59
N SER A 254 -2.82 -0.24 28.89
CA SER A 254 -3.57 -0.90 27.80
C SER A 254 -3.50 -0.12 26.49
N SER A 255 -2.42 0.63 26.24
CA SER A 255 -2.20 1.21 24.92
C SER A 255 -2.03 0.09 23.87
N PRO A 256 -2.31 0.34 22.57
CA PRO A 256 -2.24 -0.69 21.54
C PRO A 256 -0.88 -1.42 21.50
N GLU A 257 0.23 -0.69 21.62
CA GLU A 257 1.57 -1.30 21.68
C GLU A 257 1.81 -2.13 22.94
N GLN A 258 1.30 -1.68 24.10
CA GLN A 258 1.40 -2.44 25.34
C GLN A 258 0.60 -3.73 25.28
N ILE A 259 -0.61 -3.68 24.69
CA ILE A 259 -1.44 -4.86 24.49
C ILE A 259 -0.77 -5.84 23.51
N ALA A 260 -0.26 -5.36 22.37
CA ALA A 260 0.49 -6.22 21.46
C ALA A 260 1.67 -6.91 22.16
N PHE A 261 2.45 -6.15 22.95
CA PHE A 261 3.57 -6.68 23.72
C PHE A 261 3.15 -7.72 24.77
N LEU A 262 2.09 -7.44 25.54
CA LEU A 262 1.53 -8.35 26.53
C LEU A 262 1.10 -9.67 25.88
N LEU A 263 0.40 -9.60 24.75
CA LEU A 263 -0.11 -10.78 24.05
C LEU A 263 1.03 -11.62 23.44
N ILE A 264 2.09 -10.98 22.91
CA ILE A 264 3.29 -11.70 22.47
C ILE A 264 3.98 -12.39 23.64
N LEU A 265 4.17 -11.70 24.77
CA LEU A 265 4.74 -12.31 25.97
C LEU A 265 3.90 -13.48 26.48
N THR A 266 2.57 -13.38 26.37
CA THR A 266 1.63 -14.44 26.74
C THR A 266 1.83 -15.67 25.85
N GLN A 267 1.96 -15.47 24.54
CA GLN A 267 2.25 -16.55 23.58
C GLN A 267 3.59 -17.25 23.89
N CYS A 268 4.59 -16.48 24.35
CA CYS A 268 5.89 -16.97 24.79
C CYS A 268 5.91 -17.47 26.25
N GLN A 269 4.76 -17.60 26.92
CA GLN A 269 4.66 -18.01 28.33
C GLN A 269 5.53 -17.17 29.28
N SER A 270 5.75 -15.90 28.94
CA SER A 270 6.68 -14.96 29.59
C SER A 270 5.98 -13.69 30.09
N GLN A 271 4.69 -13.78 30.41
CA GLN A 271 3.84 -12.64 30.83
C GLN A 271 4.38 -11.88 32.05
N HIS A 272 5.14 -12.54 32.93
CA HIS A 272 5.77 -11.93 34.10
C HIS A 272 6.75 -10.78 33.74
N LEU A 273 7.27 -10.75 32.51
CA LEU A 273 8.17 -9.70 32.03
C LEU A 273 7.44 -8.39 31.69
N PHE A 274 6.10 -8.41 31.57
CA PHE A 274 5.32 -7.26 31.14
C PHE A 274 5.55 -6.04 32.04
N GLU A 275 5.42 -6.20 33.36
CA GLU A 275 5.52 -5.07 34.30
C GLU A 275 6.91 -4.41 34.28
N HIS A 276 7.96 -5.15 33.93
CA HIS A 276 9.33 -4.65 33.83
C HIS A 276 9.58 -3.83 32.56
N HIS A 277 8.91 -4.16 31.45
CA HIS A 277 9.19 -3.60 30.13
C HIS A 277 8.04 -2.80 29.50
N LYS A 278 6.85 -2.74 30.11
CA LYS A 278 5.65 -2.08 29.55
C LYS A 278 5.80 -0.59 29.18
N ASN A 279 6.84 0.06 29.68
CA ASN A 279 7.14 1.47 29.38
C ASN A 279 8.37 1.64 28.47
N ASN A 280 9.04 0.55 28.08
CA ASN A 280 10.20 0.59 27.19
C ASN A 280 9.74 0.40 25.74
N GLN A 281 9.60 1.51 25.02
CA GLN A 281 9.11 1.51 23.62
C GLN A 281 10.03 0.75 22.66
N ASP A 282 11.34 0.78 22.90
CA ASP A 282 12.31 0.06 22.07
C ASP A 282 12.15 -1.45 22.25
N ALA A 283 12.03 -1.92 23.50
CA ALA A 283 11.80 -3.33 23.79
C ALA A 283 10.46 -3.83 23.23
N ILE A 284 9.41 -3.03 23.35
CA ILE A 284 8.08 -3.33 22.79
C ILE A 284 8.15 -3.48 21.27
N SER A 285 8.73 -2.49 20.59
CA SER A 285 8.82 -2.48 19.14
C SER A 285 9.72 -3.60 18.62
N ALA A 286 10.86 -3.81 19.27
CA ALA A 286 11.79 -4.87 18.91
C ALA A 286 11.19 -6.27 19.07
N LEU A 287 10.48 -6.55 20.17
CA LEU A 287 9.80 -7.84 20.34
C LEU A 287 8.68 -8.04 19.31
N ASN A 288 7.95 -6.97 18.97
CA ASN A 288 6.94 -7.05 17.93
C ASN A 288 7.56 -7.39 16.56
N ILE A 289 8.69 -6.77 16.21
CA ILE A 289 9.41 -7.09 14.97
C ILE A 289 9.84 -8.57 14.95
N VAL A 290 10.42 -9.06 16.05
CA VAL A 290 10.76 -10.48 16.19
C VAL A 290 9.54 -11.38 15.97
N TYR A 291 8.40 -11.01 16.55
CA TYR A 291 7.14 -11.73 16.37
C TYR A 291 6.66 -11.72 14.91
N GLN A 292 6.51 -10.55 14.30
CA GLN A 292 5.94 -10.39 12.95
C GLN A 292 6.82 -11.05 11.87
N SER A 293 8.14 -11.06 12.08
CA SER A 293 9.09 -11.75 11.20
C SER A 293 8.94 -13.27 11.20
N GLY A 294 8.27 -13.84 12.21
CA GLY A 294 8.16 -15.29 12.41
C GLY A 294 9.34 -15.93 13.15
N TYR A 295 10.40 -15.18 13.47
CA TYR A 295 11.58 -15.68 14.18
C TYR A 295 11.24 -16.32 15.53
N ILE A 296 10.14 -15.88 16.15
CA ILE A 296 9.64 -16.44 17.41
C ILE A 296 9.26 -17.93 17.35
N SER A 297 9.03 -18.45 16.14
CA SER A 297 8.75 -19.88 15.91
C SER A 297 10.02 -20.75 15.98
N ASN A 298 11.20 -20.14 16.10
CA ASN A 298 12.46 -20.85 16.31
C ASN A 298 12.48 -21.46 17.73
N GLN A 299 12.79 -22.75 17.82
CA GLN A 299 12.80 -23.50 19.09
C GLN A 299 13.80 -22.96 20.11
N GLU A 300 14.81 -22.20 19.68
CA GLU A 300 15.82 -21.60 20.56
C GLU A 300 15.44 -20.21 21.08
N PHE A 301 14.34 -19.61 20.59
CA PHE A 301 13.97 -18.26 21.01
C PHE A 301 13.51 -18.24 22.48
N SER A 302 14.07 -17.31 23.25
CA SER A 302 13.66 -17.01 24.62
C SER A 302 13.39 -15.52 24.76
N ALA A 303 12.15 -15.16 25.11
CA ALA A 303 11.78 -13.77 25.36
C ALA A 303 12.63 -13.14 26.48
N THR A 304 12.96 -13.90 27.53
CA THR A 304 13.83 -13.45 28.62
C THR A 304 15.25 -13.15 28.13
N SER A 305 15.85 -14.05 27.36
CA SER A 305 17.20 -13.82 26.82
C SER A 305 17.22 -12.64 25.84
N PHE A 306 16.19 -12.53 25.00
CA PHE A 306 16.05 -11.42 24.05
C PHE A 306 15.89 -10.07 24.76
N LEU A 307 15.04 -9.97 25.78
CA LEU A 307 14.79 -8.72 26.50
C LEU A 307 16.00 -8.24 27.34
N ASN A 308 17.00 -9.10 27.54
CA ASN A 308 18.29 -8.73 28.11
C ASN A 308 19.36 -8.37 27.06
N ASN A 309 19.06 -8.48 25.76
CA ASN A 309 19.97 -8.16 24.67
C ASN A 309 19.76 -6.72 24.18
N GLU A 310 20.38 -5.76 24.87
CA GLU A 310 20.28 -4.33 24.53
C GLU A 310 20.70 -4.02 23.09
N MET A 311 21.72 -4.73 22.57
CA MET A 311 22.21 -4.51 21.21
C MET A 311 21.12 -4.82 20.18
N ALA A 312 20.49 -5.99 20.30
CA ALA A 312 19.42 -6.42 19.39
C ALA A 312 18.18 -5.52 19.51
N ILE A 313 17.78 -5.17 20.75
CA ILE A 313 16.66 -4.27 21.01
C ILE A 313 16.88 -2.93 20.30
N ASN A 314 18.05 -2.30 20.50
CA ASN A 314 18.35 -1.00 19.91
C ASN A 314 18.42 -1.06 18.38
N CYS A 315 18.93 -2.16 17.80
CA CYS A 315 18.95 -2.33 16.35
C CYS A 315 17.55 -2.48 15.76
N LEU A 316 16.74 -3.37 16.34
CA LEU A 316 15.40 -3.67 15.84
C LEU A 316 14.44 -2.49 16.04
N ALA A 317 14.49 -1.82 17.19
CA ALA A 317 13.67 -0.64 17.46
C ALA A 317 13.87 0.46 16.39
N LYS A 318 15.10 0.68 15.92
CA LYS A 318 15.39 1.61 14.80
C LYS A 318 14.68 1.24 13.49
N LEU A 319 14.42 -0.04 13.26
CA LEU A 319 13.80 -0.54 12.03
C LEU A 319 12.27 -0.50 12.06
N THR A 320 11.64 -0.21 13.20
CA THR A 320 10.18 -0.11 13.35
C THR A 320 9.47 0.64 12.22
N PRO A 321 9.95 1.81 11.74
CA PRO A 321 9.27 2.56 10.68
C PRO A 321 9.17 1.85 9.33
N ILE A 322 9.98 0.81 9.09
CA ILE A 322 10.10 0.15 7.79
C ILE A 322 9.80 -1.33 7.80
N MET A 323 9.89 -2.03 8.94
CA MET A 323 9.71 -3.49 8.99
C MET A 323 8.36 -3.94 8.46
N HIS A 324 7.28 -3.21 8.77
CA HIS A 324 5.93 -3.54 8.30
C HIS A 324 5.73 -3.37 6.78
N LEU A 325 6.63 -2.66 6.10
CA LEU A 325 6.61 -2.47 4.64
C LEU A 325 7.27 -3.64 3.89
N MET A 326 8.07 -4.44 4.59
CA MET A 326 8.84 -5.53 4.00
C MET A 326 8.04 -6.82 3.98
N ASP A 327 8.34 -7.71 3.02
CA ASP A 327 7.80 -9.08 3.06
C ASP A 327 8.37 -9.89 4.24
N LYS A 328 7.69 -10.99 4.60
CA LYS A 328 8.06 -11.79 5.77
C LYS A 328 9.45 -12.41 5.67
N ASP A 329 9.89 -12.80 4.47
CA ASP A 329 11.20 -13.44 4.28
C ASP A 329 12.33 -12.43 4.51
N ALA A 330 12.17 -11.22 3.98
CA ALA A 330 13.10 -10.11 4.21
C ALA A 330 13.14 -9.71 5.69
N GLN A 331 11.98 -9.66 6.35
CA GLN A 331 11.91 -9.38 7.78
C GLN A 331 12.66 -10.44 8.61
N LEU A 332 12.38 -11.72 8.36
CA LEU A 332 13.01 -12.84 9.07
C LEU A 332 14.53 -12.79 8.94
N LYS A 333 15.02 -12.58 7.71
CA LYS A 333 16.45 -12.53 7.43
C LYS A 333 17.17 -11.38 8.16
N LEU A 334 16.57 -10.19 8.20
CA LEU A 334 17.13 -9.07 8.97
C LEU A 334 17.18 -9.38 10.47
N VAL A 335 16.11 -9.97 11.00
CA VAL A 335 16.05 -10.36 12.41
C VAL A 335 17.13 -11.42 12.71
N GLU A 336 17.29 -12.44 11.87
CA GLU A 336 18.32 -13.47 12.01
C GLU A 336 19.73 -12.86 12.05
N GLN A 337 20.05 -11.96 11.12
CA GLN A 337 21.36 -11.30 11.06
C GLN A 337 21.64 -10.45 12.31
N ILE A 338 20.63 -9.77 12.86
CA ILE A 338 20.78 -8.97 14.08
C ILE A 338 20.92 -9.87 15.31
N MET A 339 20.10 -10.91 15.41
CA MET A 339 20.12 -11.86 16.54
C MET A 339 21.43 -12.64 16.59
N SER A 340 22.03 -12.95 15.43
CA SER A 340 23.35 -13.59 15.33
C SER A 340 24.53 -12.60 15.46
N SER A 341 24.26 -11.31 15.69
CA SER A 341 25.25 -10.22 15.74
C SER A 341 26.06 -10.02 14.45
N ASN A 342 25.62 -10.58 13.32
CA ASN A 342 26.21 -10.33 12.00
C ASN A 342 25.88 -8.92 11.48
N LEU A 343 24.77 -8.35 11.94
CA LEU A 343 24.36 -6.98 11.65
C LEU A 343 24.18 -6.19 12.95
N ASN A 344 24.95 -5.12 13.11
CA ASN A 344 24.83 -4.20 14.24
C ASN A 344 24.72 -2.73 13.76
N LEU A 345 23.49 -2.23 13.76
CA LEU A 345 23.15 -0.85 13.35
C LEU A 345 23.46 0.20 14.43
N ASN A 346 23.97 -0.21 15.59
CA ASN A 346 24.41 0.73 16.63
C ASN A 346 25.83 1.23 16.41
N THR A 347 26.65 0.46 15.70
CA THR A 347 28.05 0.80 15.40
C THR A 347 28.30 1.06 13.92
N SER A 348 27.38 0.63 13.05
CA SER A 348 27.53 0.77 11.60
C SER A 348 26.83 2.04 11.09
N GLU A 349 27.43 3.20 11.35
CA GLU A 349 26.84 4.52 10.99
C GLU A 349 26.59 4.68 9.48
N GLN A 350 27.28 3.90 8.64
CA GLN A 350 27.17 3.96 7.18
C GLN A 350 26.36 2.81 6.58
N HIS A 351 25.66 2.01 7.39
CA HIS A 351 24.90 0.89 6.85
C HIS A 351 23.75 1.39 5.93
N PRO A 352 23.53 0.80 4.74
CA PRO A 352 22.51 1.27 3.79
C PRO A 352 21.08 1.32 4.35
N LEU A 353 20.74 0.42 5.28
CA LEU A 353 19.45 0.46 5.98
C LEU A 353 19.23 1.76 6.76
N LEU A 354 20.29 2.39 7.29
CA LEU A 354 20.19 3.68 7.95
C LEU A 354 19.88 4.79 6.94
N THR A 355 20.47 4.74 5.74
CA THR A 355 20.10 5.64 4.63
C THR A 355 18.64 5.43 4.23
N TYR A 356 18.18 4.18 4.16
CA TYR A 356 16.77 3.90 3.87
C TYR A 356 15.82 4.51 4.91
N LEU A 357 16.18 4.43 6.19
CA LEU A 357 15.41 5.04 7.28
C LEU A 357 15.33 6.57 7.21
N GLN A 358 16.29 7.23 6.58
CA GLN A 358 16.33 8.69 6.42
C GLN A 358 15.38 9.22 5.33
N PHE A 359 14.89 8.35 4.44
CA PHE A 359 13.91 8.77 3.43
C PHE A 359 12.57 9.14 4.05
N ASP A 360 11.85 10.05 3.39
CA ASP A 360 10.47 10.37 3.74
C ASP A 360 9.52 9.16 3.63
N SER A 361 8.37 9.23 4.29
CA SER A 361 7.39 8.13 4.28
C SER A 361 6.96 7.70 2.86
N PRO A 362 6.67 8.64 1.93
CA PRO A 362 6.28 8.28 0.57
C PRO A 362 7.35 7.46 -0.15
N THR A 363 8.61 7.89 -0.05
CA THR A 363 9.75 7.20 -0.66
C THR A 363 9.95 5.83 -0.04
N ARG A 364 9.83 5.71 1.28
CA ARG A 364 9.97 4.41 1.97
C ARG A 364 8.93 3.40 1.50
N HIS A 365 7.66 3.79 1.46
CA HIS A 365 6.57 2.97 0.96
C HIS A 365 6.74 2.61 -0.51
N LEU A 366 7.25 3.55 -1.31
CA LEU A 366 7.43 3.36 -2.74
C LEU A 366 8.46 2.26 -3.01
N ILE A 367 9.63 2.30 -2.37
CA ILE A 367 10.76 1.41 -2.72
C ILE A 367 10.84 0.12 -1.89
N ALA A 368 10.01 -0.02 -0.85
CA ALA A 368 9.99 -1.19 0.02
C ALA A 368 9.88 -2.54 -0.72
N PRO A 369 9.08 -2.69 -1.81
CA PRO A 369 9.02 -3.94 -2.56
C PRO A 369 10.37 -4.38 -3.12
N VAL A 370 11.16 -3.43 -3.65
CA VAL A 370 12.48 -3.73 -4.20
C VAL A 370 13.49 -4.00 -3.10
N LEU A 371 13.46 -3.25 -2.00
CA LEU A 371 14.34 -3.50 -0.86
C LEU A 371 14.09 -4.88 -0.25
N SER A 372 12.84 -5.34 -0.20
CA SER A 372 12.51 -6.68 0.28
C SER A 372 13.14 -7.75 -0.60
N ILE A 373 13.03 -7.62 -1.93
CA ILE A 373 13.68 -8.51 -2.90
C ILE A 373 15.21 -8.51 -2.69
N ALA A 374 15.80 -7.34 -2.51
CA ALA A 374 17.23 -7.19 -2.33
C ALA A 374 17.73 -7.90 -1.05
N ILE A 375 17.10 -7.62 0.08
CA ILE A 375 17.42 -8.26 1.37
C ILE A 375 17.27 -9.77 1.25
N LYS A 376 16.11 -10.24 0.76
CA LYS A 376 15.79 -11.67 0.62
C LYS A 376 16.86 -12.43 -0.17
N ASN A 377 17.45 -11.81 -1.20
CA ASN A 377 18.43 -12.45 -2.07
C ASN A 377 19.90 -12.02 -1.83
N ASP A 378 20.23 -11.39 -0.69
CA ASP A 378 21.62 -10.95 -0.37
C ASP A 378 22.22 -10.00 -1.41
N VAL A 379 21.39 -9.15 -2.01
CA VAL A 379 21.84 -8.09 -2.91
C VAL A 379 22.43 -6.96 -2.08
N ASP A 380 23.52 -6.37 -2.57
CA ASP A 380 24.12 -5.18 -1.95
C ASP A 380 23.12 -4.01 -1.97
N LEU A 381 22.70 -3.59 -0.78
CA LEU A 381 21.76 -2.48 -0.62
C LEU A 381 22.35 -1.14 -1.08
N ASP A 382 23.67 -0.97 -1.03
CA ASP A 382 24.30 0.24 -1.59
C ASP A 382 24.07 0.34 -3.11
N GLU A 383 24.07 -0.79 -3.82
CA GLU A 383 23.74 -0.83 -5.24
C GLU A 383 22.30 -0.41 -5.50
N VAL A 384 21.36 -0.91 -4.68
CA VAL A 384 19.93 -0.54 -4.76
C VAL A 384 19.76 0.96 -4.56
N LEU A 385 20.37 1.51 -3.52
CA LEU A 385 20.22 2.91 -3.15
C LEU A 385 20.95 3.87 -4.12
N LYS A 386 22.06 3.46 -4.74
CA LYS A 386 22.69 4.22 -5.83
C LYS A 386 21.77 4.38 -7.05
N ASN A 387 20.89 3.41 -7.28
CA ASN A 387 19.93 3.40 -8.39
C ASN A 387 18.53 3.87 -8.00
N ILE A 388 18.41 4.62 -6.89
CA ILE A 388 17.13 4.98 -6.26
C ILE A 388 16.10 5.58 -7.23
N GLU A 389 16.51 6.41 -8.18
CA GLU A 389 15.60 7.06 -9.11
C GLU A 389 14.97 6.05 -10.10
N PHE A 390 15.72 5.05 -10.56
CA PHE A 390 15.16 3.95 -11.32
C PHE A 390 14.25 3.08 -10.45
N ILE A 391 14.70 2.76 -9.24
CA ILE A 391 13.94 1.95 -8.29
C ILE A 391 12.59 2.60 -7.99
N LYS A 392 12.53 3.92 -7.74
CA LYS A 392 11.27 4.66 -7.57
C LYS A 392 10.35 4.54 -8.78
N ALA A 393 10.91 4.62 -10.00
CA ALA A 393 10.13 4.56 -11.23
C ALA A 393 9.53 3.16 -11.48
N ILE A 394 10.28 2.09 -11.21
CA ILE A 394 9.84 0.71 -11.44
C ILE A 394 9.05 0.12 -10.27
N SER A 395 9.19 0.63 -9.05
CA SER A 395 8.55 0.05 -7.86
C SER A 395 7.01 -0.03 -7.93
N PRO A 396 6.26 0.93 -8.49
CA PRO A 396 4.81 0.78 -8.69
C PRO A 396 4.48 -0.47 -9.50
N LEU A 397 5.25 -0.74 -10.56
CA LEU A 397 5.05 -1.90 -11.41
C LEU A 397 5.29 -3.21 -10.64
N ILE A 398 6.33 -3.26 -9.82
CA ILE A 398 6.68 -4.43 -8.99
C ILE A 398 5.63 -4.66 -7.91
N ARG A 399 5.19 -3.59 -7.23
CA ARG A 399 4.14 -3.65 -6.21
C ARG A 399 2.83 -4.20 -6.78
N ASP A 400 2.47 -3.77 -7.98
CA ASP A 400 1.19 -4.09 -8.60
C ASP A 400 1.25 -5.42 -9.37
N ASN A 401 2.45 -5.90 -9.74
CA ASN A 401 2.68 -7.19 -10.41
C ASN A 401 3.80 -7.98 -9.73
N PRO A 402 3.65 -8.41 -8.47
CA PRO A 402 4.73 -9.05 -7.74
C PRO A 402 5.14 -10.38 -8.41
N LYS A 403 6.38 -10.44 -8.92
CA LYS A 403 7.03 -11.65 -9.41
C LYS A 403 7.95 -12.25 -8.37
N ASN A 404 8.07 -13.57 -8.34
CA ASN A 404 9.07 -14.24 -7.51
C ASN A 404 10.45 -14.14 -8.18
N ILE A 405 11.24 -13.16 -7.78
CA ILE A 405 12.56 -12.91 -8.34
C ILE A 405 13.61 -13.62 -7.50
N ILE A 406 14.37 -14.49 -8.15
CA ILE A 406 15.53 -15.18 -7.57
C ILE A 406 16.77 -14.52 -8.13
N LEU A 407 17.60 -13.95 -7.27
CA LEU A 407 18.88 -13.34 -7.65
C LEU A 407 20.03 -14.24 -7.19
N GLY A 408 20.99 -14.47 -8.09
CA GLY A 408 22.27 -15.07 -7.73
C GLY A 408 23.15 -14.10 -6.94
N PRO A 409 24.11 -14.60 -6.12
CA PRO A 409 25.07 -13.73 -5.46
C PRO A 409 25.83 -12.85 -6.48
N GLY A 410 25.76 -11.53 -6.30
CA GLY A 410 26.43 -10.55 -7.16
C GLY A 410 25.70 -10.22 -8.48
N GLU A 411 24.49 -10.73 -8.71
CA GLU A 411 23.66 -10.27 -9.84
C GLU A 411 23.22 -8.82 -9.64
N ASN A 412 23.31 -8.02 -10.71
CA ASN A 412 22.85 -6.63 -10.71
C ASN A 412 21.32 -6.57 -10.65
N ILE A 413 20.78 -5.88 -9.63
CA ILE A 413 19.33 -5.86 -9.41
C ILE A 413 18.59 -5.10 -10.50
N VAL A 414 19.19 -4.05 -11.07
CA VAL A 414 18.57 -3.24 -12.14
C VAL A 414 18.41 -4.08 -13.41
N GLU A 415 19.45 -4.81 -13.80
CA GLU A 415 19.42 -5.75 -14.92
C GLU A 415 18.36 -6.82 -14.71
N ARG A 416 18.33 -7.43 -13.53
CA ARG A 416 17.35 -8.48 -13.24
C ARG A 416 15.92 -7.96 -13.28
N LEU A 417 15.65 -6.81 -12.67
CA LEU A 417 14.33 -6.19 -12.71
C LEU A 417 13.92 -5.88 -14.17
N CYS A 418 14.86 -5.40 -14.99
CA CYS A 418 14.58 -5.15 -16.41
C CYS A 418 14.27 -6.43 -17.19
N TYR A 419 14.96 -7.53 -16.89
CA TYR A 419 14.69 -8.82 -17.50
C TYR A 419 13.33 -9.39 -17.09
N GLU A 420 13.04 -9.43 -15.79
CA GLU A 420 11.81 -10.01 -15.24
C GLU A 420 10.57 -9.22 -15.64
N TYR A 421 10.66 -7.88 -15.71
CA TYR A 421 9.55 -7.00 -16.07
C TYR A 421 9.61 -6.51 -17.52
N LYS A 422 10.37 -7.18 -18.38
CA LYS A 422 10.61 -6.77 -19.76
C LYS A 422 9.34 -6.45 -20.54
N GLY A 423 8.32 -7.30 -20.45
CA GLY A 423 7.06 -7.11 -21.16
C GLY A 423 6.25 -5.93 -20.64
N GLU A 424 6.22 -5.75 -19.33
CA GLU A 424 5.51 -4.66 -18.67
C GLU A 424 6.22 -3.30 -18.84
N LEU A 425 7.56 -3.30 -18.85
CA LEU A 425 8.36 -2.13 -19.20
C LEU A 425 8.04 -1.65 -20.61
N GLY A 426 7.88 -2.58 -21.57
CA GLY A 426 7.46 -2.26 -22.93
C GLY A 426 6.10 -1.55 -23.02
N LYS A 427 5.23 -1.70 -22.01
CA LYS A 427 3.94 -0.99 -21.96
C LYS A 427 4.03 0.44 -21.44
N ASN A 428 5.21 0.89 -21.01
CA ASN A 428 5.42 2.24 -20.52
C ASN A 428 6.71 2.81 -21.10
N LEU A 429 6.59 3.59 -22.18
CA LEU A 429 7.75 4.09 -22.92
C LEU A 429 8.68 4.96 -22.05
N SER A 430 8.14 5.72 -21.11
CA SER A 430 8.94 6.53 -20.18
C SER A 430 9.80 5.66 -19.26
N LEU A 431 9.22 4.59 -18.71
CA LEU A 431 9.93 3.64 -17.86
C LEU A 431 10.92 2.79 -18.66
N PHE A 432 10.56 2.39 -19.88
CA PHE A 432 11.45 1.70 -20.82
C PHE A 432 12.66 2.55 -21.20
N PHE A 433 12.46 3.84 -21.45
CA PHE A 433 13.54 4.79 -21.72
C PHE A 433 14.42 5.03 -20.49
N ALA A 434 13.82 5.07 -19.29
CA ALA A 434 14.59 5.09 -18.04
C ALA A 434 15.47 3.84 -17.92
N ALA A 435 14.95 2.65 -18.20
CA ALA A 435 15.75 1.41 -18.18
C ALA A 435 17.00 1.52 -19.08
N LYS A 436 16.88 2.05 -20.30
CA LYS A 436 18.03 2.34 -21.18
C LYS A 436 19.07 3.25 -20.53
N LYS A 437 18.62 4.31 -19.85
CA LYS A 437 19.52 5.29 -19.21
C LYS A 437 20.34 4.64 -18.09
N PHE A 438 19.72 3.78 -17.27
CA PHE A 438 20.37 3.17 -16.12
C PHE A 438 21.21 1.94 -16.46
N LEU A 439 20.76 1.11 -17.41
CA LEU A 439 21.53 -0.05 -17.89
C LEU A 439 22.75 0.35 -18.72
N GLY A 440 22.70 1.51 -19.37
CA GLY A 440 23.66 1.86 -20.41
C GLY A 440 23.42 1.07 -21.70
N PRO A 441 24.12 1.43 -22.79
CA PRO A 441 23.83 0.89 -24.12
C PRO A 441 24.12 -0.60 -24.24
N GLU A 442 25.20 -1.09 -23.61
CA GLU A 442 25.63 -2.48 -23.72
C GLU A 442 24.65 -3.44 -23.01
N ASN A 443 24.31 -3.18 -21.75
CA ASN A 443 23.40 -4.07 -21.02
C ASN A 443 21.95 -3.93 -21.53
N PHE A 444 21.59 -2.75 -22.05
CA PHE A 444 20.27 -2.56 -22.67
C PHE A 444 20.08 -3.44 -23.91
N LYS A 445 21.06 -3.52 -24.82
CA LYS A 445 20.93 -4.36 -26.04
C LYS A 445 21.02 -5.86 -25.75
N GLU A 446 21.63 -6.26 -24.63
CA GLU A 446 21.62 -7.65 -24.17
C GLU A 446 20.22 -8.09 -23.68
N ILE A 447 19.52 -7.19 -22.98
CA ILE A 447 18.19 -7.47 -22.42
C ILE A 447 17.08 -7.24 -23.47
N PHE A 448 17.13 -6.14 -24.20
CA PHE A 448 16.10 -5.69 -25.14
C PHE A 448 16.57 -5.79 -26.59
N ARG A 449 15.82 -6.55 -27.39
CA ARG A 449 16.01 -6.71 -28.83
C ARG A 449 15.25 -5.63 -29.59
N THR A 450 15.53 -5.50 -30.88
CA THR A 450 14.80 -4.59 -31.78
C THR A 450 13.28 -4.76 -31.72
N GLN A 451 12.81 -6.00 -31.62
CA GLN A 451 11.37 -6.27 -31.50
C GLN A 451 10.77 -5.64 -30.24
N ASP A 452 11.45 -5.72 -29.10
CA ASP A 452 10.97 -5.17 -27.82
C ASP A 452 10.86 -3.64 -27.89
N VAL A 453 11.86 -2.97 -28.49
CA VAL A 453 11.83 -1.52 -28.73
C VAL A 453 10.66 -1.14 -29.63
N MET A 454 10.44 -1.90 -30.71
CA MET A 454 9.36 -1.63 -31.66
C MET A 454 7.98 -1.86 -31.05
N GLU A 455 7.83 -2.88 -30.22
CA GLU A 455 6.61 -3.13 -29.45
C GLU A 455 6.34 -2.01 -28.45
N ALA A 456 7.36 -1.52 -27.75
CA ALA A 456 7.20 -0.42 -26.81
C ALA A 456 6.77 0.89 -27.49
N LEU A 457 7.39 1.24 -28.62
CA LEU A 457 7.00 2.39 -29.42
C LEU A 457 5.58 2.25 -29.97
N LYS A 458 5.21 1.03 -30.39
CA LYS A 458 3.86 0.73 -30.87
C LYS A 458 2.83 0.93 -29.75
N TYR A 459 3.10 0.40 -28.57
CA TYR A 459 2.21 0.50 -27.43
C TYR A 459 1.94 1.96 -27.05
N GLU A 460 2.98 2.79 -26.93
CA GLU A 460 2.84 4.25 -26.67
C GLU A 460 1.88 4.92 -27.67
N VAL A 461 2.05 4.62 -28.97
CA VAL A 461 1.21 5.22 -30.02
C VAL A 461 -0.24 4.72 -29.96
N GLN A 462 -0.44 3.45 -29.58
CA GLN A 462 -1.77 2.82 -29.55
C GLN A 462 -2.58 3.20 -28.31
N GLU A 463 -1.95 3.25 -27.14
CA GLU A 463 -2.61 3.69 -25.90
C GLU A 463 -2.84 5.20 -25.90
N HIS A 464 -1.86 5.97 -26.37
CA HIS A 464 -1.97 7.43 -26.41
C HIS A 464 -2.35 7.93 -27.80
N LYS A 465 -3.25 7.22 -28.50
CA LYS A 465 -3.75 7.61 -29.83
C LYS A 465 -4.14 9.08 -29.88
N GLU A 466 -4.83 9.60 -28.86
CA GLU A 466 -5.28 10.98 -28.81
C GLU A 466 -4.12 11.99 -28.84
N LYS A 467 -3.03 11.72 -28.09
CA LYS A 467 -1.78 12.50 -28.05
C LYS A 467 -1.17 12.64 -29.44
N TYR A 468 -1.23 11.58 -30.24
CA TYR A 468 -0.64 11.52 -31.57
C TYR A 468 -1.64 11.76 -32.72
N SER A 469 -2.93 11.83 -32.41
CA SER A 469 -4.03 11.99 -33.38
C SER A 469 -4.28 13.44 -33.78
N LYS A 470 -3.66 14.41 -33.10
CA LYS A 470 -3.82 15.83 -33.41
C LYS A 470 -3.59 16.03 -34.89
N LYS A 471 -4.68 16.37 -35.58
CA LYS A 471 -4.72 16.75 -36.99
C LYS A 471 -3.80 17.96 -37.17
N GLY A 472 -2.51 17.71 -37.36
CA GLY A 472 -1.56 18.73 -37.74
C GLY A 472 -1.96 19.25 -39.11
N ILE A 473 -2.73 20.33 -39.15
CA ILE A 473 -2.73 21.25 -40.29
C ILE A 473 -1.38 21.98 -40.21
N GLY A 474 -0.32 21.25 -40.50
CA GLY A 474 1.02 21.81 -40.73
C GLY A 474 1.17 22.18 -42.19
N PHE A 475 2.07 23.11 -42.47
CA PHE A 475 2.37 23.76 -43.77
C PHE A 475 2.57 22.82 -44.98
N PHE A 476 2.61 21.48 -44.79
CA PHE A 476 2.76 20.45 -45.84
C PHE A 476 1.73 19.30 -45.80
N GLY A 477 0.61 19.43 -45.07
CA GLY A 477 -0.54 18.53 -45.17
C GLY A 477 -0.37 17.13 -44.53
N ARG A 478 -1.35 16.24 -44.80
CA ARG A 478 -1.63 14.92 -44.14
C ARG A 478 -0.49 13.89 -44.05
N LYS A 479 0.74 14.18 -44.52
CA LYS A 479 1.83 13.20 -44.73
C LYS A 479 2.85 13.07 -43.59
N ASN A 480 2.87 13.97 -42.59
CA ASN A 480 3.89 13.94 -41.53
C ASN A 480 3.65 12.89 -40.43
N ASN A 481 2.42 12.37 -40.29
CA ASN A 481 2.11 11.29 -39.33
C ASN A 481 2.20 9.88 -39.94
N ASP A 482 2.67 9.72 -41.18
CA ASP A 482 2.67 8.41 -41.86
C ASP A 482 3.53 7.34 -41.13
N GLY A 483 4.56 7.73 -40.36
CA GLY A 483 5.32 6.79 -39.51
C GLY A 483 4.51 6.28 -38.33
N ILE A 484 3.92 7.20 -37.55
CA ILE A 484 3.04 6.92 -36.40
C ILE A 484 1.76 6.20 -36.84
N ASN A 485 1.13 6.65 -37.93
CA ASN A 485 -0.07 6.03 -38.50
C ASN A 485 0.21 4.59 -38.95
N LYS A 486 1.38 4.34 -39.54
CA LYS A 486 1.81 2.97 -39.86
C LYS A 486 2.01 2.16 -38.59
N LEU A 487 2.70 2.69 -37.58
CA LEU A 487 2.89 2.02 -36.28
C LEU A 487 1.55 1.64 -35.62
N ASN A 488 0.56 2.54 -35.72
CA ASN A 488 -0.78 2.38 -35.14
C ASN A 488 -1.65 1.33 -35.86
N GLN A 489 -1.46 1.15 -37.17
CA GLN A 489 -2.23 0.23 -38.02
C GLN A 489 -1.67 -1.21 -38.05
N LEU A 490 -0.65 -1.52 -37.26
CA LEU A 490 -0.02 -2.84 -37.26
C LEU A 490 -0.86 -3.88 -36.49
N ASP A 491 -1.36 -4.89 -37.19
CA ASP A 491 -1.54 -6.22 -36.63
C ASP A 491 -0.14 -6.88 -36.50
N SER A 492 0.11 -7.61 -35.42
CA SER A 492 1.44 -8.01 -34.91
C SER A 492 2.46 -8.52 -35.95
N SER A 493 3.74 -8.15 -35.73
CA SER A 493 4.97 -8.84 -36.18
C SER A 493 5.43 -8.77 -37.67
N ASP A 494 5.09 -7.73 -38.44
CA ASP A 494 5.69 -7.54 -39.78
C ASP A 494 7.08 -6.87 -39.73
N GLU A 495 8.15 -7.67 -39.71
CA GLU A 495 9.56 -7.22 -39.79
C GLU A 495 9.81 -6.24 -40.95
N LYS A 496 9.11 -6.42 -42.08
CA LYS A 496 9.28 -5.58 -43.28
C LYS A 496 8.78 -4.15 -43.05
N THR A 497 7.80 -3.98 -42.16
CA THR A 497 7.25 -2.67 -41.81
C THR A 497 8.02 -2.01 -40.68
N TYR A 498 8.61 -2.78 -39.75
CA TYR A 498 9.60 -2.25 -38.81
C TYR A 498 10.82 -1.68 -39.53
N GLY A 499 11.33 -2.37 -40.56
CA GLY A 499 12.40 -1.84 -41.42
C GLY A 499 12.03 -0.51 -42.10
N LYS A 500 10.79 -0.35 -42.57
CA LYS A 500 10.32 0.93 -43.17
C LYS A 500 10.22 2.06 -42.15
N PHE A 501 9.80 1.77 -40.92
CA PHE A 501 9.77 2.75 -39.85
C PHE A 501 11.19 3.15 -39.46
N ALA A 502 12.08 2.19 -39.21
CA ALA A 502 13.49 2.41 -38.90
C ALA A 502 14.20 3.24 -39.98
N GLN A 503 14.05 2.89 -41.27
CA GLN A 503 14.59 3.68 -42.39
C GLN A 503 14.04 5.10 -42.45
N LYS A 504 12.81 5.32 -41.99
CA LYS A 504 12.22 6.66 -41.92
C LYS A 504 12.79 7.46 -40.75
N ILE A 505 13.06 6.82 -39.61
CA ILE A 505 13.77 7.43 -38.47
C ILE A 505 15.23 7.74 -38.83
N GLU A 506 15.90 6.84 -39.55
CA GLU A 506 17.29 7.00 -40.00
C GLU A 506 17.41 8.04 -41.14
N GLY A 507 16.46 8.03 -42.07
CA GLY A 507 16.38 8.99 -43.19
C GLY A 507 15.99 10.41 -42.78
N ILE A 508 15.77 10.66 -41.49
CA ILE A 508 15.59 11.98 -40.88
C ILE A 508 17.00 12.64 -40.71
N SER A 509 17.64 12.87 -41.86
CA SER A 509 18.78 13.74 -42.25
C SER A 509 20.21 13.50 -41.69
N PRO A 510 21.17 13.25 -42.61
CA PRO A 510 22.63 13.39 -42.42
C PRO A 510 23.17 14.85 -42.47
N ASP A 511 22.36 15.84 -42.84
CA ASP A 511 22.84 17.18 -43.26
C ASP A 511 22.65 18.28 -42.20
N GLY A 512 22.56 17.94 -40.91
CA GLY A 512 22.58 18.92 -39.80
C GLY A 512 21.33 19.81 -39.62
N ALA A 513 20.39 19.81 -40.57
CA ALA A 513 19.05 20.36 -40.35
C ALA A 513 18.16 19.26 -39.73
N LEU A 514 18.27 19.07 -38.40
CA LEU A 514 17.43 18.18 -37.60
C LEU A 514 15.96 18.23 -38.06
N PRO A 515 15.41 17.22 -38.75
CA PRO A 515 14.02 17.26 -39.23
C PRO A 515 13.01 17.15 -38.08
N PHE A 516 13.51 16.95 -36.85
CA PHE A 516 12.82 17.18 -35.57
C PHE A 516 11.97 18.46 -35.56
N PHE A 517 12.38 19.52 -36.27
CA PHE A 517 11.65 20.80 -36.27
C PHE A 517 10.51 20.93 -37.29
N ARG A 518 10.18 19.90 -38.09
CA ARG A 518 9.07 20.03 -39.06
C ARG A 518 7.69 19.74 -38.47
N SER A 519 7.61 18.98 -37.37
CA SER A 519 6.39 18.95 -36.54
C SER A 519 6.44 20.15 -35.60
N ARG A 520 5.34 20.91 -35.50
CA ARG A 520 5.20 21.96 -34.46
C ARG A 520 4.75 21.40 -33.11
N ASP A 521 4.47 20.09 -33.03
CA ASP A 521 4.00 19.44 -31.81
C ASP A 521 5.19 18.89 -31.00
N PRO A 522 5.49 19.45 -29.81
CA PRO A 522 6.59 19.02 -28.96
C PRO A 522 6.51 17.54 -28.55
N GLU A 523 5.31 16.97 -28.40
CA GLU A 523 5.13 15.57 -27.99
C GLU A 523 5.54 14.60 -29.10
N ILE A 524 5.23 14.96 -30.35
CA ILE A 524 5.66 14.19 -31.53
C ILE A 524 7.19 14.27 -31.68
N GLN A 525 7.78 15.43 -31.41
CA GLN A 525 9.24 15.58 -31.43
C GLN A 525 9.90 14.71 -30.35
N LYS A 526 9.41 14.78 -29.12
CA LYS A 526 9.89 13.96 -27.99
C LYS A 526 9.80 12.46 -28.31
N PHE A 527 8.68 12.01 -28.87
CA PHE A 527 8.51 10.62 -29.29
C PHE A 527 9.57 10.18 -30.31
N TYR A 528 9.79 10.96 -31.38
CA TYR A 528 10.80 10.60 -32.39
C TYR A 528 12.23 10.63 -31.86
N CYS A 529 12.54 11.52 -30.91
CA CYS A 529 13.84 11.52 -30.23
C CYS A 529 14.05 10.23 -29.45
N ILE A 530 13.07 9.85 -28.63
CA ILE A 530 13.08 8.61 -27.85
C ILE A 530 13.21 7.40 -28.79
N ALA A 531 12.42 7.35 -29.85
CA ALA A 531 12.47 6.27 -30.85
C ALA A 531 13.85 6.15 -31.50
N HIS A 532 14.48 7.27 -31.88
CA HIS A 532 15.82 7.26 -32.46
C HIS A 532 16.84 6.73 -31.45
N VAL A 533 16.85 7.23 -30.22
CA VAL A 533 17.80 6.80 -29.19
C VAL A 533 17.66 5.30 -28.89
N LEU A 534 16.44 4.81 -28.74
CA LEU A 534 16.19 3.39 -28.43
C LEU A 534 16.59 2.49 -29.62
N LEU A 535 16.20 2.84 -30.84
CA LEU A 535 16.50 2.05 -32.04
C LEU A 535 18.00 2.04 -32.38
N SER A 536 18.70 3.15 -32.16
CA SER A 536 20.15 3.20 -32.38
C SER A 536 20.90 2.37 -31.33
N THR A 537 20.43 2.38 -30.08
CA THR A 537 21.02 1.59 -28.99
C THR A 537 20.98 0.08 -29.28
N VAL A 538 19.90 -0.41 -29.88
CA VAL A 538 19.77 -1.83 -30.28
C VAL A 538 20.34 -2.12 -31.68
N GLY A 539 21.10 -1.18 -32.26
CA GLY A 539 21.77 -1.34 -33.55
C GLY A 539 20.84 -1.39 -34.77
N CYS A 540 19.58 -0.98 -34.64
CA CYS A 540 18.62 -0.99 -35.74
C CYS A 540 18.83 0.16 -36.73
N ILE A 541 19.35 1.30 -36.26
CA ILE A 541 19.66 2.49 -37.06
C ILE A 541 21.01 3.07 -36.62
N LYS A 542 21.64 3.92 -37.45
CA LYS A 542 22.86 4.64 -37.05
C LYS A 542 22.60 5.62 -35.91
N GLU A 543 23.57 5.72 -34.99
CA GLU A 543 23.58 6.77 -33.97
C GLU A 543 23.77 8.16 -34.58
N ASN A 544 23.17 9.16 -33.95
CA ASN A 544 23.31 10.56 -34.33
C ASN A 544 23.71 11.36 -33.08
N GLU A 545 24.94 11.87 -33.08
CA GLU A 545 25.56 12.53 -31.92
C GLU A 545 24.72 13.71 -31.39
N GLN A 546 24.11 14.51 -32.27
CA GLN A 546 23.29 15.67 -31.87
C GLN A 546 22.00 15.26 -31.12
N ILE A 547 21.44 14.10 -31.43
CA ILE A 547 20.27 13.55 -30.73
C ILE A 547 20.70 12.94 -29.40
N MET A 548 21.83 12.23 -29.39
CA MET A 548 22.39 11.61 -28.19
C MET A 548 22.81 12.66 -27.16
N GLU A 549 23.34 13.83 -27.57
CA GLU A 549 23.61 14.95 -26.66
C GLU A 549 22.33 15.51 -26.02
N LYS A 550 21.23 15.53 -26.78
CA LYS A 550 19.93 16.02 -26.30
C LYS A 550 19.18 15.02 -25.42
N GLN A 551 19.64 13.76 -25.33
CA GLN A 551 18.96 12.71 -24.56
C GLN A 551 18.80 13.08 -23.08
N ASN A 552 19.73 13.85 -22.52
CA ASN A 552 19.72 14.26 -21.12
C ASN A 552 18.58 15.23 -20.78
N TYR A 553 17.97 15.87 -21.77
CA TYR A 553 16.87 16.83 -21.61
C TYR A 553 15.49 16.24 -21.95
N LEU A 554 15.41 14.94 -22.26
CA LEU A 554 14.16 14.29 -22.71
C LEU A 554 13.29 13.72 -21.58
N LEU A 555 13.80 13.63 -20.34
CA LEU A 555 13.03 13.17 -19.19
C LEU A 555 12.23 14.31 -18.57
#